data_AF-A0A7X6D1I7-F1
#
_entry.id   AF-A0A7X6D1I7-F1
#
_cell.length_a   1.000
_cell.length_b   1.000
_cell.length_c   1.000
_cell.angle_alpha   90.00
_cell.angle_beta   90.00
_cell.angle_gamma   90.00
#
_symmetry.space_group_name_H-M   'P 1'
#
loop_
_entity.id
_entity.type
_entity.pdbx_description
1 polymer ?
#
loop_
_entity_poly.entity_id
_entity_poly.type
_entity_poly.pdbx_seq_one_letter_code
_entity_poly.pdbx_strand_id
1 'polypeptide(L)'
;MPRHKDGFPADIDLTVADDRFGRITLRSRVIEGWVEVRGPGIPTVRLERDAGARPDREVRAGSRDGRRMQLTVDGRRARLKAGRSGWTRRARRTRVHLPDRVIHLHPFNDTRSRLHRSRRVLGPLRLPRRPLAKIREDPHPWREPAARITTRWYRTGGQVTPLDAAVGYALVAAFGAGSETILGLDLFDLGSGV
;
A
#
# COMPACT_ATOMS: atom_id res chain seq x y z
N MET A 1 -5.66 7.66 7.96
CA MET A 1 -6.36 7.01 6.81
C MET A 1 -7.86 7.34 6.81
N PRO A 2 -8.47 7.79 5.68
CA PRO A 2 -9.92 8.03 5.58
C PRO A 2 -10.76 6.76 5.76
N ARG A 3 -11.97 6.89 6.31
CA ARG A 3 -12.87 5.77 6.64
C ARG A 3 -14.30 6.02 6.16
N HIS A 4 -15.02 4.94 5.86
CA HIS A 4 -16.48 4.91 5.70
C HIS A 4 -17.17 5.08 7.07
N LYS A 5 -18.48 5.40 7.05
CA LYS A 5 -19.30 5.61 8.26
C LYS A 5 -19.38 4.37 9.16
N ASP A 6 -19.23 3.18 8.58
CA ASP A 6 -19.21 1.88 9.26
C ASP A 6 -17.85 1.57 9.93
N GLY A 7 -16.90 2.50 9.85
CA GLY A 7 -15.57 2.39 10.43
C GLY A 7 -14.57 1.63 9.55
N PHE A 8 -14.92 1.17 8.35
CA PHE A 8 -13.94 0.56 7.44
C PHE A 8 -13.08 1.62 6.76
N PRO A 9 -11.83 1.31 6.39
CA PRO A 9 -11.05 2.14 5.48
C PRO A 9 -11.84 2.47 4.21
N ALA A 10 -11.70 3.70 3.70
CA ALA A 10 -12.35 4.08 2.45
C ALA A 10 -11.75 3.33 1.25
N ASP A 11 -12.61 2.97 0.30
CA ASP A 11 -12.20 2.56 -1.05
C ASP A 11 -11.25 3.57 -1.70
N ILE A 12 -10.43 3.06 -2.62
CA ILE A 12 -9.53 3.87 -3.45
C ILE A 12 -9.87 3.58 -4.91
N ASP A 13 -10.07 4.62 -5.70
CA ASP A 13 -9.76 4.62 -7.13
C ASP A 13 -8.87 5.84 -7.36
N LEU A 14 -7.57 5.62 -7.56
CA LEU A 14 -6.60 6.69 -7.59
C LEU A 14 -5.64 6.47 -8.75
N THR A 15 -5.52 7.48 -9.60
CA THR A 15 -4.45 7.54 -10.61
C THR A 15 -3.40 8.54 -10.17
N VAL A 16 -2.15 8.11 -10.20
CA VAL A 16 -0.98 8.92 -9.83
C VAL A 16 0.11 8.85 -10.87
N ALA A 17 0.95 9.89 -10.94
CA ALA A 17 2.21 9.83 -11.68
C ALA A 17 3.39 9.50 -10.74
N ASP A 18 4.30 8.67 -11.26
CA ASP A 18 5.66 8.45 -10.76
C ASP A 18 6.65 8.85 -11.86
N ASP A 19 7.67 9.63 -11.52
CA ASP A 19 8.61 10.19 -12.49
C ASP A 19 9.42 9.12 -13.24
N ARG A 20 9.53 7.89 -12.69
CA ARG A 20 10.28 6.79 -13.30
C ARG A 20 9.38 5.79 -14.03
N PHE A 21 8.18 5.53 -13.49
CA PHE A 21 7.30 4.46 -13.99
C PHE A 21 6.03 4.97 -14.68
N GLY A 22 5.86 6.29 -14.75
CA GLY A 22 4.75 6.94 -15.42
C GLY A 22 3.45 6.84 -14.62
N ARG A 23 2.33 6.67 -15.32
CA ARG A 23 0.99 6.64 -14.73
C ARG A 23 0.73 5.32 -14.00
N ILE A 24 0.34 5.38 -12.75
CA ILE A 24 -0.02 4.23 -11.91
C ILE A 24 -1.47 4.39 -11.47
N THR A 25 -2.28 3.35 -11.65
CA THR A 25 -3.64 3.25 -11.12
C THR A 25 -3.64 2.33 -9.92
N LEU A 26 -4.23 2.78 -8.82
CA LEU A 26 -4.40 2.04 -7.58
C LEU A 26 -5.88 1.95 -7.28
N ARG A 27 -6.38 0.72 -7.13
CA ARG A 27 -7.75 0.43 -6.77
C ARG A 27 -7.79 -0.38 -5.49
N SER A 28 -8.76 -0.07 -4.63
CA SER A 28 -9.00 -0.80 -3.40
C SER A 28 -10.50 -0.86 -3.17
N ARG A 29 -11.01 -2.07 -3.00
CA ARG A 29 -12.39 -2.34 -2.58
C ARG A 29 -12.33 -3.04 -1.23
N VAL A 30 -12.56 -2.30 -0.17
CA VAL A 30 -12.24 -2.74 1.19
C VAL A 30 -13.21 -3.81 1.68
N ILE A 31 -14.49 -3.63 1.36
CA ILE A 31 -15.54 -4.61 1.67
C ILE A 31 -15.33 -5.89 0.86
N GLU A 32 -15.15 -5.75 -0.46
CA GLU A 32 -14.85 -6.87 -1.36
C GLU A 32 -13.50 -7.55 -1.05
N GLY A 33 -12.59 -6.86 -0.37
CA GLY A 33 -11.36 -7.43 0.19
C GLY A 33 -10.19 -7.49 -0.79
N TRP A 34 -10.09 -6.56 -1.74
CA TRP A 34 -9.00 -6.56 -2.71
C TRP A 34 -8.38 -5.19 -2.97
N VAL A 35 -7.12 -5.24 -3.40
CA VAL A 35 -6.31 -4.11 -3.85
C VAL A 35 -5.64 -4.49 -5.16
N GLU A 36 -5.65 -3.58 -6.13
CA GLU A 36 -4.98 -3.74 -7.41
C GLU A 36 -4.12 -2.51 -7.72
N VAL A 37 -2.93 -2.76 -8.25
CA VAL A 37 -2.06 -1.75 -8.80
C VAL A 37 -1.68 -2.15 -10.21
N ARG A 38 -1.77 -1.21 -11.15
CA ARG A 38 -1.39 -1.40 -12.56
C ARG A 38 -0.90 -0.10 -13.18
N GLY A 39 -0.17 -0.20 -14.28
CA GLY A 39 0.30 0.94 -15.08
C GLY A 39 1.10 0.45 -16.28
N PRO A 40 1.31 1.27 -17.32
CA PRO A 40 2.03 0.84 -18.52
C PRO A 40 3.50 0.52 -18.23
N GLY A 41 4.10 1.13 -17.21
CA GLY A 41 5.50 0.94 -16.83
C GLY A 41 5.75 -0.10 -15.73
N ILE A 42 4.71 -0.82 -15.28
CA ILE A 42 4.81 -1.77 -14.17
C ILE A 42 3.91 -3.01 -14.37
N PRO A 43 4.25 -4.18 -13.80
CA PRO A 43 3.35 -5.32 -13.80
C PRO A 43 2.08 -5.04 -12.98
N THR A 44 1.02 -5.79 -13.26
CA THR A 44 -0.21 -5.75 -12.47
C THR A 44 -0.01 -6.53 -11.19
N VAL A 45 -0.24 -5.91 -10.04
CA VAL A 45 -0.19 -6.56 -8.74
C VAL A 45 -1.56 -6.53 -8.12
N ARG A 46 -2.10 -7.70 -7.80
CA ARG A 46 -3.39 -7.84 -7.11
C ARG A 46 -3.17 -8.53 -5.77
N LEU A 47 -3.80 -7.99 -4.74
CA LEU A 47 -3.83 -8.57 -3.41
C LEU A 47 -5.29 -8.77 -3.05
N GLU A 48 -5.66 -10.00 -2.71
CA GLU A 48 -7.04 -10.38 -2.47
C GLU A 48 -7.15 -11.19 -1.19
N ARG A 49 -8.16 -10.90 -0.39
CA ARG A 49 -8.52 -11.65 0.82
C ARG A 49 -9.34 -12.86 0.41
N ASP A 50 -9.10 -13.99 1.07
CA ASP A 50 -9.91 -15.19 0.87
C ASP A 50 -11.40 -14.91 1.13
N ALA A 51 -12.25 -15.49 0.28
CA ALA A 51 -13.70 -15.39 0.42
C ALA A 51 -14.14 -15.88 1.81
N GLY A 52 -15.01 -15.11 2.47
CA GLY A 52 -15.53 -15.45 3.81
C GLY A 52 -14.62 -15.09 4.99
N ALA A 53 -13.37 -14.64 4.76
CA ALA A 53 -12.55 -14.12 5.86
C ALA A 53 -13.13 -12.79 6.39
N ARG A 54 -13.27 -12.67 7.71
CA ARG A 54 -13.76 -11.44 8.36
C ARG A 54 -12.87 -10.24 8.02
N PRO A 55 -13.44 -9.10 7.62
CA PRO A 55 -12.68 -7.91 7.26
C PRO A 55 -12.04 -7.24 8.50
N ASP A 56 -10.74 -7.01 8.42
CA ASP A 56 -9.97 -6.19 9.37
C ASP A 56 -10.19 -4.70 9.08
N ARG A 57 -10.71 -3.98 10.09
CA ARG A 57 -11.00 -2.54 9.99
C ARG A 57 -9.74 -1.67 10.01
N GLU A 58 -8.55 -2.22 10.28
CA GLU A 58 -7.31 -1.44 10.30
C GLU A 58 -6.69 -1.24 8.90
N VAL A 59 -6.98 -2.13 7.94
CA VAL A 59 -6.26 -2.18 6.67
C VAL A 59 -7.18 -2.30 5.47
N ARG A 60 -6.79 -1.73 4.33
CA ARG A 60 -7.62 -1.73 3.11
C ARG A 60 -7.69 -3.08 2.42
N ALA A 61 -6.62 -3.88 2.54
CA ALA A 61 -6.65 -5.30 2.16
C ALA A 61 -7.69 -6.09 2.97
N GLY A 62 -8.21 -5.51 4.06
CA GLY A 62 -9.21 -6.12 4.91
C GLY A 62 -8.74 -7.38 5.63
N SER A 63 -7.44 -7.68 5.67
CA SER A 63 -6.83 -8.65 6.57
C SER A 63 -5.32 -8.43 6.63
N ARG A 64 -4.73 -8.65 7.81
CA ARG A 64 -3.27 -8.79 7.99
C ARG A 64 -2.81 -10.23 8.19
N ASP A 65 -3.73 -11.19 8.20
CA ASP A 65 -3.38 -12.61 8.21
C ASP A 65 -2.96 -13.03 6.80
N GLY A 66 -1.64 -13.14 6.57
CA GLY A 66 -1.10 -13.54 5.28
C GLY A 66 -1.53 -14.94 4.81
N ARG A 67 -2.08 -15.78 5.69
CA ARG A 67 -2.67 -17.08 5.31
C ARG A 67 -4.03 -16.94 4.63
N ARG A 68 -4.70 -15.81 4.83
CA ARG A 68 -6.02 -15.47 4.27
C ARG A 68 -5.92 -14.48 3.12
N MET A 69 -4.73 -14.35 2.54
CA MET A 69 -4.43 -13.35 1.53
C MET A 69 -3.65 -13.98 0.40
N GLN A 70 -4.04 -13.66 -0.82
CA GLN A 70 -3.37 -14.05 -2.04
C GLN A 70 -2.81 -12.82 -2.73
N LEU A 71 -1.51 -12.82 -2.98
CA LEU A 71 -0.86 -11.81 -3.82
C LEU A 71 -0.53 -12.44 -5.17
N THR A 72 -0.88 -11.76 -6.25
CA THR A 72 -0.47 -12.11 -7.62
C THR A 72 0.28 -10.96 -8.27
N VAL A 73 1.21 -11.31 -9.15
CA VAL A 73 1.92 -10.40 -10.04
C VAL A 73 1.74 -10.93 -11.46
N ASP A 74 1.09 -10.16 -12.33
CA ASP A 74 0.64 -10.59 -13.66
C ASP A 74 -0.05 -11.97 -13.62
N GLY A 75 -0.93 -12.15 -12.63
CA GLY A 75 -1.64 -13.41 -12.39
C GLY A 75 -0.82 -14.51 -11.70
N ARG A 76 0.51 -14.38 -11.60
CA ARG A 76 1.37 -15.37 -10.93
C ARG A 76 1.39 -15.17 -9.42
N ARG A 77 1.09 -16.23 -8.66
CA ARG A 77 1.07 -16.16 -7.19
C ARG A 77 2.45 -15.85 -6.61
N ALA A 78 2.47 -14.98 -5.60
CA ALA A 78 3.63 -14.70 -4.77
C ALA A 78 3.25 -14.79 -3.30
N ARG A 79 4.20 -15.23 -2.47
CA ARG A 79 3.91 -15.50 -1.06
C ARG A 79 3.98 -14.21 -0.24
N LEU A 80 2.88 -13.86 0.41
CA LEU A 80 2.79 -12.73 1.33
C LEU A 80 2.99 -13.19 2.78
N LYS A 81 3.78 -12.43 3.53
CA LYS A 81 3.86 -12.49 5.00
C LYS A 81 3.61 -11.09 5.55
N ALA A 82 2.36 -10.80 5.87
CA ALA A 82 2.00 -9.57 6.56
C ALA A 82 2.40 -9.65 8.04
N GLY A 83 3.00 -8.57 8.54
CA GLY A 83 3.38 -8.47 9.94
C GLY A 83 2.15 -8.31 10.85
N ARG A 84 2.23 -8.81 12.08
CA ARG A 84 1.12 -8.81 13.06
C ARG A 84 0.73 -7.38 13.44
N SER A 85 -0.57 -7.10 13.58
CA SER A 85 -1.06 -5.84 14.15
C SER A 85 -0.68 -5.74 15.63
N GLY A 86 -0.43 -4.51 16.12
CA GLY A 86 -0.58 -4.19 17.55
C GLY A 86 0.65 -3.99 18.44
N TRP A 87 1.89 -4.32 18.05
CA TRP A 87 2.98 -4.36 19.06
C TRP A 87 4.18 -3.45 18.80
N THR A 88 4.75 -3.41 17.60
CA THR A 88 5.85 -2.46 17.27
C THR A 88 5.88 -2.13 15.77
N ARG A 89 6.52 -1.01 15.40
CA ARG A 89 6.79 -0.67 13.99
C ARG A 89 7.52 -1.80 13.23
N ARG A 90 8.43 -2.52 13.91
CA ARG A 90 9.13 -3.70 13.35
C ARG A 90 8.20 -4.89 13.13
N ALA A 91 7.24 -5.13 14.04
CA ALA A 91 6.29 -6.24 13.94
C ALA A 91 5.29 -6.07 12.77
N ARG A 92 5.00 -4.84 12.35
CA ARG A 92 4.14 -4.53 11.19
C ARG A 92 4.83 -4.67 9.82
N ARG A 93 6.09 -5.11 9.76
CA ARG A 93 6.81 -5.34 8.51
C ARG A 93 6.07 -6.36 7.64
N THR A 94 5.71 -5.97 6.43
CA THR A 94 5.13 -6.87 5.44
C THR A 94 6.21 -7.32 4.47
N ARG A 95 6.25 -8.62 4.14
CA ARG A 95 7.20 -9.21 3.20
C ARG A 95 6.47 -9.91 2.07
N VAL A 96 6.98 -9.75 0.86
CA VAL A 96 6.57 -10.51 -0.32
C VAL A 96 7.77 -11.30 -0.81
N HIS A 97 7.60 -12.61 -0.90
CA HIS A 97 8.60 -13.51 -1.44
C HIS A 97 8.28 -13.75 -2.93
N LEU A 98 9.15 -13.25 -3.78
CA LEU A 98 9.17 -13.50 -5.22
C LEU A 98 10.23 -14.58 -5.52
N PRO A 99 10.25 -15.18 -6.72
CA PRO A 99 11.19 -16.26 -7.06
C PRO A 99 12.67 -15.92 -6.82
N ASP A 100 13.06 -14.66 -7.05
CA ASP A 100 14.46 -14.22 -7.05
C ASP A 100 14.79 -13.16 -5.98
N ARG A 101 13.78 -12.64 -5.26
CA ARG A 101 13.98 -11.55 -4.31
C ARG A 101 12.91 -11.52 -3.22
N VAL A 102 13.25 -10.89 -2.10
CA VAL A 102 12.29 -10.57 -1.05
C VAL A 102 12.12 -9.06 -0.99
N ILE A 103 10.89 -8.62 -1.17
CA ILE A 103 10.50 -7.22 -0.99
C ILE A 103 9.90 -7.08 0.40
N HIS A 104 10.32 -6.08 1.17
CA HIS A 104 9.65 -5.77 2.43
C HIS A 104 9.35 -4.29 2.60
N LEU A 105 8.13 -4.03 3.07
CA LEU A 105 7.66 -2.71 3.46
C LEU A 105 7.87 -2.56 4.97
N HIS A 106 8.68 -1.57 5.34
CA HIS A 106 9.00 -1.27 6.73
C HIS A 106 8.42 0.09 7.12
N PRO A 107 7.50 0.19 8.09
CA PRO A 107 7.09 1.47 8.65
C PRO A 107 8.33 2.23 9.15
N PHE A 108 8.59 3.43 8.63
CA PHE A 108 9.77 4.22 9.00
C PHE A 108 9.41 5.34 9.97
N ASN A 109 8.31 6.05 9.70
CA ASN A 109 7.69 7.01 10.59
C ASN A 109 6.17 6.91 10.47
N ASP A 110 5.42 7.86 11.04
CA ASP A 110 3.96 7.78 11.06
C ASP A 110 3.30 7.85 9.69
N THR A 111 3.99 8.46 8.72
CA THR A 111 3.38 8.81 7.42
C THR A 111 4.07 8.15 6.23
N ARG A 112 5.19 7.44 6.46
CA ARG A 112 6.05 6.88 5.43
C ARG A 112 6.51 5.48 5.81
N SER A 113 6.50 4.61 4.81
CA SER A 113 7.19 3.33 4.86
C SER A 113 8.45 3.38 4.01
N ARG A 114 9.44 2.55 4.30
CA ARG A 114 10.59 2.30 3.42
C ARG A 114 10.36 0.99 2.69
N LEU A 115 10.61 1.01 1.38
CA LEU A 115 10.70 -0.19 0.58
C LEU A 115 12.12 -0.71 0.63
N HIS A 116 12.26 -2.02 0.80
CA HIS A 116 13.53 -2.70 0.71
C HIS A 116 13.44 -3.89 -0.22
N ARG A 117 14.56 -4.20 -0.87
CA ARG A 117 14.79 -5.43 -1.62
C ARG A 117 16.02 -6.13 -1.02
N SER A 118 15.85 -7.34 -0.50
CA SER A 118 16.94 -8.17 0.03
C SER A 118 17.92 -7.36 0.92
N ARG A 119 17.36 -6.62 1.89
CA ARG A 119 18.03 -5.71 2.85
C ARG A 119 18.45 -4.33 2.31
N ARG A 120 18.55 -4.11 0.99
CA ARG A 120 18.86 -2.79 0.42
C ARG A 120 17.64 -1.87 0.46
N VAL A 121 17.81 -0.62 0.89
CA VAL A 121 16.73 0.38 0.92
C VAL A 121 16.56 0.94 -0.48
N LEU A 122 15.35 0.82 -1.05
CA LEU A 122 15.04 1.36 -2.38
C LEU A 122 14.51 2.80 -2.30
N GLY A 123 13.84 3.16 -1.21
CA GLY A 123 13.33 4.51 -1.00
C GLY A 123 12.17 4.58 -0.01
N PRO A 124 11.83 5.77 0.49
CA PRO A 124 10.55 6.02 1.13
C PRO A 124 9.39 5.91 0.12
N LEU A 125 8.30 5.29 0.56
CA LEU A 125 7.01 5.25 -0.12
C LEU A 125 5.95 5.90 0.75
N ARG A 126 5.12 6.71 0.10
CA ARG A 126 3.93 7.34 0.68
C ARG A 126 2.90 7.53 -0.42
N LEU A 127 1.64 7.22 -0.12
CA LEU A 127 0.53 7.63 -0.99
C LEU A 127 0.14 9.08 -0.71
N PRO A 128 -0.31 9.84 -1.73
CA PRO A 128 -0.79 11.20 -1.54
C PRO A 128 -1.88 11.26 -0.46
N ARG A 129 -1.84 12.30 0.38
CA ARG A 129 -2.78 12.50 1.50
C ARG A 129 -4.08 13.24 1.13
N ARG A 130 -4.33 13.53 -0.15
CA ARG A 130 -5.55 14.27 -0.52
C ARG A 130 -6.80 13.52 -0.04
N PRO A 131 -7.89 14.22 0.33
CA PRO A 131 -9.12 13.58 0.75
C PRO A 131 -9.61 12.63 -0.34
N LEU A 132 -9.41 11.32 -0.13
CA LEU A 132 -9.90 10.25 -1.01
C LEU A 132 -11.42 10.33 -1.21
N ALA A 133 -12.13 10.99 -0.30
CA ALA A 133 -13.58 11.23 -0.34
C ALA A 133 -14.07 12.07 -1.54
N LYS A 134 -13.19 12.77 -2.29
CA LYS A 134 -13.56 13.46 -3.53
C LYS A 134 -13.11 12.75 -4.81
N ILE A 135 -12.45 11.58 -4.71
CA ILE A 135 -12.08 10.79 -5.89
C ILE A 135 -13.16 9.72 -6.12
N ARG A 136 -14.39 10.20 -6.32
CA ARG A 136 -15.43 9.52 -7.10
C ARG A 136 -15.50 10.26 -8.42
N GLU A 137 -14.45 10.17 -9.21
CA GLU A 137 -14.54 10.56 -10.62
C GLU A 137 -14.50 9.25 -11.38
N ASP A 138 -15.57 8.97 -12.15
CA ASP A 138 -15.55 7.88 -13.10
C ASP A 138 -14.25 7.97 -13.91
N PRO A 139 -13.46 6.90 -13.98
CA PRO A 139 -12.14 6.93 -14.58
C PRO A 139 -12.29 7.14 -16.09
N HIS A 140 -12.31 8.41 -16.51
CA HIS A 140 -12.25 8.76 -17.92
C HIS A 140 -10.82 8.43 -18.42
N PRO A 141 -10.65 7.67 -19.51
CA PRO A 141 -9.37 7.07 -19.91
C PRO A 141 -8.23 8.09 -20.15
N TRP A 142 -8.57 9.36 -20.35
CA TRP A 142 -7.69 10.45 -20.76
C TRP A 142 -7.43 11.55 -19.69
N ARG A 143 -7.88 11.40 -18.42
CA ARG A 143 -7.60 12.43 -17.40
C ARG A 143 -6.16 12.42 -16.89
N GLU A 144 -5.65 13.61 -16.57
CA GLU A 144 -4.42 13.83 -15.82
C GLU A 144 -4.42 13.06 -14.48
N PRO A 145 -3.25 12.64 -13.97
CA PRO A 145 -3.17 11.99 -12.67
C PRO A 145 -3.77 12.87 -11.57
N ALA A 146 -4.72 12.34 -10.80
CA ALA A 146 -5.36 13.04 -9.69
C ALA A 146 -4.39 13.48 -8.58
N ALA A 147 -3.23 12.83 -8.52
CA ALA A 147 -2.12 13.22 -7.65
C ALA A 147 -0.77 12.73 -8.20
N ARG A 148 0.33 13.15 -7.58
CA ARG A 148 1.66 12.54 -7.81
C ARG A 148 2.07 11.73 -6.59
N ILE A 149 2.61 10.53 -6.80
CA ILE A 149 3.28 9.82 -5.72
C ILE A 149 4.57 10.60 -5.44
N THR A 150 4.76 11.03 -4.20
CA THR A 150 6.04 11.62 -3.75
C THR A 150 6.98 10.49 -3.36
N THR A 151 7.45 9.74 -4.35
CA THR A 151 8.47 8.69 -4.18
C THR A 151 9.82 9.26 -4.53
N ARG A 152 10.73 9.26 -3.57
CA ARG A 152 12.15 9.52 -3.84
C ARG A 152 12.87 8.17 -3.87
N TRP A 153 12.97 7.57 -5.05
CA TRP A 153 13.78 6.36 -5.22
C TRP A 153 15.26 6.71 -4.98
N TYR A 154 15.91 6.02 -4.05
CA TYR A 154 17.32 6.26 -3.76
C TYR A 154 18.18 5.74 -4.90
N ARG A 155 19.08 6.58 -5.42
CA ARG A 155 20.06 6.18 -6.45
C ARG A 155 21.04 5.11 -5.96
N THR A 156 21.27 5.01 -4.65
CA THR A 156 22.31 4.19 -4.02
C THR A 156 21.89 2.77 -3.62
N GLY A 157 20.61 2.39 -3.73
CA GLY A 157 20.08 1.11 -3.23
C GLY A 157 20.12 -0.09 -4.21
N GLY A 158 20.64 0.13 -5.42
CA GLY A 158 20.33 -0.71 -6.58
C GLY A 158 19.11 -0.18 -7.32
N GLN A 159 19.16 -0.17 -8.65
CA GLN A 159 18.06 0.36 -9.46
C GLN A 159 16.75 -0.35 -9.08
N VAL A 160 15.76 0.44 -8.63
CA VAL A 160 14.40 -0.04 -8.40
C VAL A 160 13.85 -0.55 -9.72
N THR A 161 13.35 -1.78 -9.74
CA THR A 161 12.73 -2.36 -10.94
C THR A 161 11.24 -2.03 -10.99
N PRO A 162 10.58 -2.15 -12.16
CA PRO A 162 9.13 -2.06 -12.26
C PRO A 162 8.39 -2.97 -11.26
N LEU A 163 8.89 -4.20 -11.10
CA LEU A 163 8.36 -5.18 -10.15
C LEU A 163 8.47 -4.72 -8.69
N ASP A 164 9.65 -4.17 -8.32
CA ASP A 164 9.87 -3.66 -6.97
C ASP A 164 8.87 -2.54 -6.64
N ALA A 165 8.67 -1.61 -7.58
CA ALA A 165 7.74 -0.49 -7.45
C ALA A 165 6.28 -0.95 -7.36
N ALA A 166 5.84 -1.83 -8.26
CA ALA A 166 4.47 -2.35 -8.30
C ALA A 166 4.07 -3.01 -6.97
N VAL A 167 4.93 -3.89 -6.45
CA VAL A 167 4.71 -4.54 -5.16
C VAL A 167 4.73 -3.50 -4.03
N GLY A 168 5.65 -2.54 -4.06
CA GLY A 168 5.71 -1.45 -3.09
C GLY A 168 4.41 -0.63 -3.02
N TYR A 169 3.88 -0.22 -4.17
CA TYR A 169 2.61 0.50 -4.25
C TYR A 169 1.44 -0.33 -3.72
N ALA A 170 1.35 -1.61 -4.10
CA ALA A 170 0.29 -2.50 -3.64
C ALA A 170 0.33 -2.67 -2.12
N LEU A 171 1.51 -2.87 -1.54
CA LEU A 171 1.68 -2.98 -0.09
C LEU A 171 1.27 -1.71 0.65
N VAL A 172 1.61 -0.52 0.13
CA VAL A 172 1.23 0.75 0.75
C VAL A 172 -0.26 1.02 0.60
N ALA A 173 -0.86 0.71 -0.55
CA ALA A 173 -2.31 0.82 -0.74
C ALA A 173 -3.07 -0.09 0.23
N ALA A 174 -2.64 -1.33 0.35
CA ALA A 174 -3.25 -2.36 1.19
C ALA A 174 -3.10 -2.11 2.70
N PHE A 175 -1.88 -1.80 3.15
CA PHE A 175 -1.55 -1.77 4.58
C PHE A 175 -1.30 -0.37 5.14
N GLY A 176 -1.33 0.65 4.27
CA GLY A 176 -0.96 2.03 4.62
C GLY A 176 0.55 2.30 4.54
N ALA A 177 0.89 3.59 4.56
CA ALA A 177 2.26 4.05 4.77
C ALA A 177 2.45 4.40 6.25
N GLY A 178 3.60 4.00 6.81
CA GLY A 178 3.95 4.36 8.18
C GLY A 178 3.14 3.63 9.26
N SER A 179 3.09 4.25 10.45
CA SER A 179 2.39 3.75 11.63
C SER A 179 0.93 4.20 11.76
N GLU A 180 0.32 4.85 10.75
CA GLU A 180 -1.09 5.29 10.80
C GLU A 180 -2.12 4.17 11.10
N THR A 181 -1.73 2.89 11.01
CA THR A 181 -2.55 1.74 11.41
C THR A 181 -2.23 1.20 12.81
N ILE A 182 -1.27 1.79 13.55
CA ILE A 182 -1.08 1.52 14.97
C ILE A 182 -2.29 2.10 15.71
N LEU A 183 -3.20 1.22 16.17
CA LEU A 183 -4.21 1.44 17.23
C LEU A 183 -4.42 2.92 17.58
N GLY A 184 -5.40 3.57 16.94
CA GLY A 184 -5.92 4.87 17.34
C GLY A 184 -4.92 6.03 17.24
N LEU A 185 -4.93 6.75 16.11
CA LEU A 185 -4.63 8.19 16.13
C LEU A 185 -5.85 8.98 16.65
N ASP A 186 -6.39 8.53 17.78
CA ASP A 186 -7.17 9.33 18.73
C ASP A 186 -6.47 9.36 20.11
N LEU A 187 -5.43 8.53 20.35
CA LEU A 187 -4.76 8.48 21.66
C LEU A 187 -3.54 9.42 21.78
N PHE A 188 -3.07 10.02 20.68
CA PHE A 188 -1.91 10.94 20.70
C PHE A 188 -2.23 12.35 20.18
N ASP A 189 -3.51 12.69 19.97
CA ASP A 189 -3.96 14.06 19.65
C ASP A 189 -4.49 14.82 20.90
N LEU A 190 -4.13 14.35 22.10
CA LEU A 190 -4.23 15.12 23.34
C LEU A 190 -2.81 15.53 23.74
N GLY A 191 -2.27 16.60 23.15
CA GLY A 191 -0.98 17.10 23.63
C GLY A 191 -0.17 18.07 22.78
N SER A 192 -0.73 18.69 21.74
CA SER A 192 -0.04 19.81 21.08
C SER A 192 -1.00 20.92 20.69
N GLY A 193 -1.68 21.44 21.71
CA GLY A 193 -2.09 22.83 21.77
C GLY A 193 -1.17 23.56 22.73
N VAL A 194 -0.10 24.15 22.20
CA VAL A 194 0.54 25.37 22.73
C VAL A 194 0.98 26.17 21.51
#